data_AF-A0A5E4YA21-F1
#
_entry.id   AF-A0A5E4YA21-F1
#
_cell.length_a   1.000
_cell.length_b   1.000
_cell.length_c   1.000
_cell.angle_alpha   90.00
_cell.angle_beta   90.00
_cell.angle_gamma   90.00
#
_symmetry.space_group_name_H-M   'P 1'
#
loop_
_entity.id
_entity.type
_entity.pdbx_description
1 polymer ?
#
loop_
_entity_poly.entity_id
_entity_poly.type
_entity_poly.pdbx_seq_one_letter_code
_entity_poly.pdbx_strand_id
1 'polypeptide(L)' 'MALLPGHAPDLKPVEYLWAWLKQHALANFCPDTLAELKHTARRRLKSGQKRKSIITACWKQAELW' A
#
# COMPACT_ATOMS: atom_id res chain seq x y z
N MET A 1 -10.17 16.89 -14.81
CA MET A 1 -10.60 15.48 -14.61
C MET A 1 -9.70 14.60 -15.45
N ALA A 2 -8.88 13.75 -14.85
CA ALA A 2 -8.03 12.81 -15.58
C ALA A 2 -8.84 11.54 -15.89
N LEU A 3 -8.94 11.17 -17.17
CA LEU A 3 -9.50 9.88 -17.60
C LEU A 3 -8.40 8.83 -17.51
N LEU A 4 -8.55 7.87 -16.60
CA LEU A 4 -7.66 6.71 -16.53
C LEU A 4 -8.09 5.66 -17.59
N PRO A 5 -7.15 5.02 -18.30
CA PRO A 5 -7.46 3.88 -19.15
C PRO A 5 -8.19 2.79 -18.34
N GLY A 6 -9.13 2.08 -18.96
CA GLY A 6 -9.99 1.08 -18.29
C GLY A 6 -9.25 -0.05 -17.56
N HIS A 7 -7.95 -0.23 -17.81
CA HIS A 7 -7.11 -1.18 -17.08
C HIS A 7 -5.65 -0.68 -17.00
N ALA A 8 -5.35 0.15 -16.00
CA ALA A 8 -3.99 0.60 -15.71
C ALA A 8 -3.68 0.41 -14.21
N PRO A 9 -3.35 -0.82 -13.76
CA PRO A 9 -2.99 -1.08 -12.36
C PRO A 9 -1.81 -0.23 -11.91
N ASP A 10 -0.87 0.09 -12.80
CA ASP A 10 0.29 0.96 -12.54
C ASP A 10 -0.12 2.41 -12.22
N LEU A 11 -1.32 2.85 -12.61
CA LEU A 11 -1.82 4.20 -12.32
C LEU A 11 -2.60 4.29 -11.01
N LYS A 12 -2.60 3.24 -10.18
CA LYS A 12 -3.32 3.23 -8.90
C LYS A 12 -2.35 3.29 -7.72
N PRO A 13 -2.29 4.42 -6.96
CA PRO A 13 -1.46 4.55 -5.76
C PRO A 13 -1.66 3.43 -4.72
N VAL A 14 -2.82 2.77 -4.73
CA VAL A 14 -3.13 1.66 -3.82
C VAL A 14 -2.27 0.43 -4.08
N GLU A 15 -1.84 0.17 -5.32
CA GLU A 15 -0.97 -0.96 -5.65
C GLU A 15 0.43 -0.76 -5.05
N TYR A 16 0.95 0.47 -5.08
CA TYR A 16 2.21 0.82 -4.42
C TYR A 16 2.10 0.75 -2.90
N LEU A 17 0.94 1.12 -2.32
CA LEU A 17 0.69 0.93 -0.89
C LEU A 17 0.67 -0.56 -0.51
N TRP A 18 0.09 -1.41 -1.37
CA TRP A 18 0.12 -2.87 -1.20
C TRP A 18 1.52 -3.45 -1.33
N ALA A 19 2.31 -2.98 -2.29
CA ALA A 19 3.72 -3.35 -2.44
C ALA A 19 4.51 -2.99 -1.19
N TRP A 20 4.37 -1.76 -0.69
CA TRP A 20 5.00 -1.32 0.56
C TRP A 20 4.59 -2.18 1.76
N LEU A 21 3.30 -2.49 1.88
CA LEU A 21 2.79 -3.31 2.99
C LEU A 21 3.48 -4.68 2.99
N LYS A 22 3.55 -5.35 1.84
CA LYS A 22 4.13 -6.69 1.70
C LYS A 22 5.65 -6.69 1.85
N GLN A 23 6.35 -5.75 1.22
CA GLN A 23 7.81 -5.73 1.15
C GLN A 23 8.49 -5.10 2.36
N HIS A 24 7.80 -4.22 3.09
CA HIS A 24 8.41 -3.48 4.21
C HIS A 24 7.66 -3.67 5.52
N ALA A 25 6.35 -3.41 5.54
CA ALA A 25 5.61 -3.35 6.80
C ALA A 25 5.29 -4.74 7.39
N LEU A 26 5.20 -5.76 6.52
CA LEU A 26 5.03 -7.17 6.85
C LEU A 26 6.26 -8.00 6.42
N ALA A 27 7.41 -7.35 6.18
CA ALA A 27 8.63 -8.06 5.84
C ALA A 27 8.97 -9.07 6.95
N ASN A 28 9.18 -10.33 6.57
CA ASN A 28 9.47 -11.45 7.47
C ASN A 28 8.37 -11.75 8.53
N PHE A 29 7.17 -11.19 8.37
CA PHE A 29 6.06 -11.47 9.27
C PHE A 29 5.41 -12.81 8.89
N CYS A 30 5.52 -13.79 9.78
CA CYS A 30 4.98 -15.15 9.61
C CYS A 30 3.90 -15.42 10.68
N PRO A 31 2.63 -15.03 10.44
CA PRO A 31 1.55 -15.26 11.39
C PRO A 31 1.08 -16.72 11.35
N ASP A 32 0.70 -17.26 12.51
CA ASP A 32 0.18 -18.62 12.62
C ASP A 32 -1.28 -18.74 12.16
N THR A 33 -2.00 -17.61 12.11
CA THR A 33 -3.41 -17.56 11.73
C THR A 33 -3.74 -16.42 10.78
N LEU A 34 -4.78 -16.64 9.96
CA LEU A 34 -5.33 -15.59 9.11
C LEU A 34 -5.87 -14.39 9.91
N ALA A 35 -6.38 -14.63 11.12
CA ALA A 35 -6.86 -13.58 12.01
C ALA A 35 -5.73 -12.63 12.42
N GLU A 36 -4.57 -13.19 12.79
CA GLU A 36 -3.38 -12.43 13.14
C GLU A 36 -2.84 -11.66 11.93
N LEU A 37 -2.77 -12.30 10.75
CA LEU A 37 -2.40 -11.64 9.50
C LEU A 37 -3.28 -10.42 9.23
N LYS A 38 -4.60 -10.60 9.28
CA LYS A 38 -5.59 -9.55 9.02
C LYS A 38 -5.45 -8.40 10.01
N HIS A 39 -5.31 -8.70 11.30
CA HIS A 39 -5.18 -7.70 12.35
C HIS A 39 -3.89 -6.88 12.18
N THR A 40 -2.76 -7.55 12.00
CA THR A 40 -1.45 -6.89 11.85
C THR A 40 -1.39 -6.07 10.57
N ALA A 41 -1.85 -6.61 9.44
CA ALA A 41 -1.92 -5.86 8.18
C ALA A 41 -2.74 -4.57 8.32
N ARG A 42 -3.93 -4.63 8.96
CA ARG A 42 -4.77 -3.44 9.21
C ARG A 42 -4.08 -2.41 10.09
N ARG A 43 -3.40 -2.83 11.17
CA ARG A 43 -2.64 -1.90 12.03
C ARG A 43 -1.49 -1.23 11.26
N ARG A 44 -0.74 -2.01 10.47
CA ARG A 44 0.38 -1.50 9.66
C ARG A 44 -0.11 -0.51 8.60
N LEU A 45 -1.21 -0.79 7.91
CA LEU A 45 -1.85 0.13 6.98
C LEU A 45 -2.30 1.42 7.68
N LYS A 46 -2.99 1.34 8.82
CA LYS A 46 -3.42 2.51 9.60
C LYS A 46 -2.24 3.37 10.07
N SER A 47 -1.11 2.74 10.41
CA SER A 47 0.14 3.44 10.72
C SER A 47 0.76 4.09 9.47
N GLY A 48 0.77 3.39 8.33
CA GLY A 48 1.30 3.87 7.05
C GLY A 48 0.54 5.10 6.53
N GLN A 49 -0.79 5.14 6.70
CA GLN A 49 -1.63 6.29 6.35
C GLN A 49 -1.21 7.59 7.02
N LYS A 50 -0.62 7.52 8.22
CA LYS A 50 -0.12 8.69 8.95
C LYS A 50 1.26 9.16 8.48
N ARG A 51 1.95 8.39 7.64
CA ARG A 51 3.30 8.72 7.15
C ARG A 51 3.22 9.36 5.77
N LYS A 52 3.30 10.70 5.76
CA LYS A 52 3.25 11.50 4.53
C LYS A 52 4.25 11.02 3.47
N SER A 53 5.46 10.60 3.88
CA SER A 53 6.49 10.10 2.96
C SER A 53 6.04 8.88 2.14
N ILE A 54 5.37 7.92 2.77
CA ILE A 54 4.87 6.71 2.10
C ILE A 54 3.76 7.10 1.12
N ILE A 55 2.81 7.91 1.56
CA ILE A 55 1.71 8.37 0.71
C ILE A 55 2.27 9.12 -0.50
N THR A 56 3.11 10.14 -0.28
CA THR A 56 3.77 10.89 -1.36
C THR A 56 4.51 9.98 -2.33
N ALA A 57 5.24 8.97 -1.85
CA ALA A 57 5.92 8.02 -2.73
C ALA A 57 4.94 7.22 -3.60
N CYS A 58 3.83 6.74 -3.04
CA CYS A 58 2.80 6.00 -3.80
C CYS A 58 2.16 6.85 -4.91
N TRP A 59 1.93 8.15 -4.64
CA TRP A 59 1.38 9.07 -5.65
C TRP A 59 2.39 9.39 -6.75
N LYS A 60 3.67 9.57 -6.39
CA LYS A 60 4.75 9.77 -7.36
C LYS A 60 4.96 8.55 -8.25
N GLN A 61 4.92 7.35 -7.68
CA GLN A 61 5.09 6.11 -8.44
C GLN A 61 3.94 5.87 -9.43
N ALA A 62 2.73 6.31 -9.09
CA ALA A 62 1.58 6.27 -9.99
C ALA A 62 1.56 7.41 -11.04
N GLU A 63 2.59 8.25 -11.09
CA GLU A 63 2.69 9.42 -11.98
C GLU A 63 1.53 10.42 -11.82
N LEU A 64 0.95 10.49 -10.62
CA LEU A 64 -0.18 11.37 -10.29
C LEU A 64 0.22 12.66 -9.55
N TRP A 65 1.52 12.95 -9.47
CA TRP A 65 2.09 14.15 -8.86
C TRP A 65 3.33 14.60 -9.62
#